data_AF-A0A1B9NMC3-F1
#
_entry.id   AF-A0A1B9NMC3-F1
#
_cell.length_a   1.000
_cell.length_b   1.000
_cell.length_c   1.000
_cell.angle_alpha   90.00
_cell.angle_beta   90.00
_cell.angle_gamma   90.00
#
_symmetry.space_group_name_H-M   'P 1'
#
loop_
_entity.id
_entity.type
_entity.pdbx_description
1 polymer ?
#
loop_
_entity_poly.entity_id
_entity_poly.type
_entity_poly.pdbx_seq_one_letter_code
_entity_poly.pdbx_strand_id
1 'polypeptide(L)'
;MTVNYSVVIVKSAERDIKHIYNYIKKNDCIENAKYVFNQLLKTIKTLEMFPQRGANLAEFYGTQKVSYREISFKVYRIIYQINENKKIVVIQMVIDGRRNLKPILEERFK
;
A
#
# COMPACT_ATOMS: atom_id res chain seq x y z
N MET A 1 13.23 2.96 23.36
CA MET A 1 13.57 1.94 22.34
C MET A 1 12.58 2.12 21.19
N THR A 2 13.04 2.56 20.02
CA THR A 2 12.18 2.58 18.82
C THR A 2 12.00 1.15 18.35
N VAL A 3 10.78 0.63 18.48
CA VAL A 3 10.44 -0.71 17.98
C VAL A 3 10.41 -0.63 16.45
N ASN A 4 11.36 -1.30 15.80
CA ASN A 4 11.46 -1.32 14.34
C ASN A 4 10.66 -2.51 13.79
N TYR A 5 9.71 -2.25 12.89
CA TYR A 5 8.92 -3.28 12.22
C TYR A 5 9.61 -3.69 10.91
N SER A 6 9.58 -4.98 10.57
CA SER A 6 9.97 -5.42 9.23
C SER A 6 8.81 -5.19 8.25
N VAL A 7 9.11 -4.63 7.08
CA VAL A 7 8.10 -4.44 6.03
C VAL A 7 8.25 -5.51 4.95
N VAL A 8 7.16 -6.21 4.66
CA VAL A 8 7.06 -7.23 3.62
C VAL A 8 6.06 -6.78 2.56
N ILE A 9 6.47 -6.77 1.30
CA ILE A 9 5.59 -6.47 0.17
C ILE A 9 5.20 -7.80 -0.47
N VAL A 10 3.90 -8.10 -0.53
CA VAL A 10 3.47 -9.34 -1.20
C VAL A 10 3.59 -9.19 -2.72
N LYS A 11 3.76 -10.30 -3.43
CA LYS A 11 3.93 -10.34 -4.89
C LYS A 11 2.83 -9.63 -5.67
N SER A 12 1.60 -9.57 -5.14
CA SER A 12 0.51 -8.81 -5.74
C SER A 12 0.73 -7.29 -5.62
N ALA A 13 1.15 -6.79 -4.46
CA ALA A 13 1.49 -5.40 -4.26
C ALA A 13 2.71 -4.95 -5.09
N GLU A 14 3.71 -5.81 -5.25
CA GLU A 14 4.85 -5.53 -6.16
C GLU A 14 4.39 -5.34 -7.62
N ARG A 15 3.46 -6.21 -8.07
CA ARG A 15 2.86 -6.08 -9.40
C ARG A 15 2.08 -4.77 -9.55
N ASP A 16 1.37 -4.34 -8.52
CA ASP A 16 0.67 -3.06 -8.55
C ASP A 16 1.63 -1.88 -8.71
N ILE A 17 2.70 -1.84 -7.92
CA ILE A 17 3.74 -0.81 -8.00
C ILE A 17 4.34 -0.78 -9.41
N LYS A 18 4.64 -1.96 -9.98
CA LYS A 18 5.14 -2.09 -11.35
C LYS A 18 4.13 -1.62 -12.40
N HIS A 19 2.85 -1.91 -12.23
CA HIS A 19 1.78 -1.43 -13.10
C HIS A 19 1.65 0.09 -13.05
N ILE A 20 1.70 0.71 -11.87
CA ILE A 20 1.69 2.17 -11.70
C ILE A 20 2.90 2.78 -12.42
N TYR A 21 4.10 2.24 -12.20
CA TYR A 21 5.32 2.73 -12.86
C TYR A 21 5.21 2.67 -14.39
N ASN A 22 4.83 1.51 -14.94
CA ASN A 22 4.70 1.32 -16.38
C ASN A 22 3.62 2.21 -16.99
N TYR A 23 2.50 2.41 -16.27
CA TYR A 23 1.44 3.30 -16.72
C TYR A 23 1.91 4.75 -16.80
N ILE A 24 2.55 5.28 -15.77
CA ILE A 24 3.07 6.66 -15.79
C ILE A 24 4.14 6.80 -16.87
N LYS A 25 5.08 5.85 -16.95
CA LYS A 25 6.15 5.86 -17.97
C LYS A 25 5.58 5.93 -19.40
N LYS A 26 4.46 5.25 -19.66
CA LYS A 26 3.83 5.19 -20.98
C LYS A 26 3.01 6.45 -21.31
N ASN A 27 2.32 7.03 -20.33
CA ASN A 27 1.33 8.09 -20.55
C ASN A 27 1.83 9.50 -20.18
N ASP A 28 2.98 9.60 -19.53
CA ASP A 28 3.60 10.85 -19.07
C ASP A 28 5.09 10.78 -19.44
N CYS A 29 6.00 10.74 -18.45
CA CYS A 29 7.44 10.56 -18.70
C CYS A 29 8.09 9.60 -17.69
N ILE A 30 9.31 9.16 -18.02
CA ILE A 30 10.07 8.22 -17.16
C ILE A 30 10.51 8.87 -15.85
N GLU A 31 10.75 10.17 -15.85
CA GLU A 31 11.12 10.97 -14.68
C GLU A 31 9.99 10.96 -13.65
N ASN A 32 8.75 11.19 -14.08
CA ASN A 32 7.57 11.14 -13.21
C ASN A 32 7.29 9.73 -12.72
N ALA A 33 7.49 8.70 -13.56
CA ALA A 33 7.38 7.31 -13.15
C ALA A 33 8.38 6.95 -12.03
N LYS A 34 9.65 7.35 -12.18
CA LYS A 34 10.70 7.17 -11.17
C LYS A 34 10.39 7.95 -9.90
N TYR A 35 9.92 9.19 -10.01
CA TYR A 35 9.52 9.99 -8.87
C TYR A 35 8.43 9.31 -8.05
N VAL A 36 7.33 8.88 -8.68
CA VAL A 36 6.22 8.21 -7.98
C VAL A 36 6.69 6.89 -7.35
N PHE A 37 7.44 6.07 -8.08
CA PHE A 37 8.00 4.82 -7.56
C PHE A 37 8.84 5.05 -6.29
N ASN A 38 9.76 6.02 -6.34
CA ASN A 38 10.60 6.35 -5.20
C ASN A 38 9.80 6.85 -4.00
N GLN A 39 8.75 7.65 -4.22
CA GLN A 39 7.90 8.14 -3.15
C GLN A 39 7.02 7.07 -2.54
N LEU A 40 6.52 6.11 -3.34
CA LEU A 40 5.82 4.94 -2.84
C LEU A 40 6.73 4.11 -1.93
N LEU A 41 7.96 3.79 -2.38
CA LEU A 41 8.91 3.03 -1.58
C LEU A 41 9.33 3.76 -0.30
N LYS A 42 9.59 5.07 -0.36
CA LYS A 42 9.87 5.88 0.84
C LYS A 42 8.72 5.85 1.82
N THR A 43 7.50 6.00 1.32
CA THR A 43 6.27 5.98 2.11
C THR A 43 6.07 4.62 2.79
N ILE A 44 6.28 3.52 2.05
CA ILE A 44 6.27 2.15 2.59
C ILE A 44 7.34 2.00 3.67
N LYS A 45 8.57 2.46 3.42
CA LYS A 45 9.68 2.36 4.37
C LYS A 45 9.40 3.06 5.70
N THR A 46 8.70 4.20 5.70
CA THR A 46 8.33 4.86 6.97
C THR A 46 7.45 4.01 7.90
N LEU A 47 6.79 2.96 7.39
CA LEU A 47 5.99 2.04 8.19
C LEU A 47 6.84 1.15 9.10
N GLU A 48 8.15 1.05 8.84
CA GLU A 48 9.11 0.42 9.75
C GLU A 48 9.10 1.09 11.14
N MET A 49 9.00 2.42 11.17
CA MET A 49 9.00 3.21 12.41
C MET A 49 7.60 3.60 12.88
N PHE A 50 6.66 3.80 11.94
CA PHE A 50 5.34 4.34 12.24
C PHE A 50 4.22 3.48 11.64
N PRO A 51 4.14 2.18 11.99
CA PRO A 51 3.17 1.27 11.39
C PRO A 51 1.73 1.68 11.69
N GLN A 52 1.45 2.31 12.84
CA GLN A 52 0.12 2.67 13.29
C GLN A 52 -0.41 4.00 12.70
N ARG A 53 0.38 4.72 11.88
CA ARG A 53 0.00 6.05 11.36
C ARG A 53 -1.09 6.04 10.30
N GLY A 54 -1.35 4.88 9.69
CA GLY A 54 -2.40 4.72 8.70
C GLY A 54 -3.79 4.69 9.31
N ALA A 55 -4.77 5.23 8.59
CA ALA A 55 -6.17 5.21 8.97
C ALA A 55 -6.72 3.78 8.89
N ASN A 56 -7.69 3.46 9.76
CA ASN A 56 -8.40 2.19 9.66
C ASN A 56 -9.28 2.19 8.41
N LEU A 57 -9.19 1.13 7.61
CA LEU A 57 -9.92 1.03 6.37
C LEU A 57 -11.37 0.61 6.67
N ALA A 58 -12.27 1.58 6.66
CA ALA A 58 -13.67 1.39 7.04
C ALA A 58 -14.43 0.37 6.18
N GLU A 59 -14.02 0.18 4.93
CA GLU A 59 -14.69 -0.71 3.99
C GLU A 59 -14.55 -2.21 4.34
N PHE A 60 -13.73 -2.55 5.35
CA PHE A 60 -13.52 -3.93 5.84
C PHE A 60 -14.20 -4.25 7.19
N TYR A 61 -15.10 -3.39 7.70
CA TYR A 61 -15.74 -3.56 9.02
C TYR A 61 -16.58 -4.86 9.20
N GLY A 62 -16.77 -5.68 8.16
CA GLY A 62 -17.55 -6.92 8.23
C GLY A 62 -16.83 -8.15 8.81
N THR A 63 -15.50 -8.17 8.85
CA THR A 63 -14.74 -9.36 9.30
C THR A 63 -13.86 -9.03 10.51
N GLN A 64 -14.32 -9.38 11.70
CA GLN A 64 -13.74 -9.04 13.03
C GLN A 64 -12.30 -9.54 13.30
N LYS A 65 -11.56 -10.10 12.34
CA LYS A 65 -10.23 -10.69 12.57
C LYS A 65 -9.05 -9.97 11.93
N VAL A 66 -9.25 -9.07 10.98
CA VAL A 66 -8.13 -8.46 10.23
C VAL A 66 -8.34 -6.96 10.05
N SER A 67 -7.63 -6.17 10.85
CA SER A 67 -7.63 -4.71 10.74
C SER A 67 -6.70 -4.27 9.62
N TYR A 68 -7.29 -3.91 8.47
CA TYR A 68 -6.57 -3.25 7.38
C TYR A 68 -6.37 -1.77 7.70
N ARG A 69 -5.19 -1.27 7.35
CA ARG A 69 -4.82 0.14 7.46
C ARG A 69 -4.42 0.69 6.12
N GLU A 70 -4.58 1.99 5.97
CA GLU A 70 -4.19 2.71 4.78
C GLU A 70 -3.36 3.94 5.09
N ILE A 71 -2.33 4.14 4.27
CA ILE A 71 -1.67 5.43 4.10
C ILE A 71 -1.75 5.85 2.64
N SER A 72 -1.76 7.15 2.40
CA SER A 72 -1.80 7.69 1.04
C SER A 72 -0.52 8.47 0.72
N PHE A 73 -0.05 8.35 -0.52
CA PHE A 73 0.90 9.27 -1.13
C PHE A 73 0.21 9.93 -2.32
N LYS A 74 -0.17 11.20 -2.19
CA LYS A 74 -1.07 11.88 -3.13
C LYS A 74 -2.34 11.03 -3.36
N VAL A 75 -2.60 10.67 -4.62
CA VAL A 75 -3.72 9.83 -5.02
C VAL A 75 -3.48 8.33 -4.81
N TYR A 76 -2.26 7.89 -4.51
CA TYR A 76 -1.94 6.47 -4.39
C TYR A 76 -2.21 5.98 -2.97
N ARG A 77 -3.01 4.93 -2.84
CA ARG A 77 -3.37 4.32 -1.55
C ARG A 77 -2.53 3.07 -1.35
N ILE A 78 -1.88 2.97 -0.20
CA ILE A 78 -1.09 1.81 0.21
C ILE A 78 -1.85 1.17 1.38
N ILE A 79 -2.36 -0.03 1.14
CA ILE A 79 -3.14 -0.76 2.14
C ILE A 79 -2.31 -1.91 2.67
N TYR A 80 -2.28 -2.03 3.98
CA TYR A 80 -1.40 -2.92 4.71
C TYR A 80 -2.04 -3.46 5.97
N GLN A 81 -1.40 -4.46 6.54
CA GLN A 81 -1.75 -5.06 7.83
C GLN A 81 -0.55 -4.99 8.75
N ILE A 82 -0.82 -4.99 10.05
CA ILE A 82 0.21 -5.05 11.08
C ILE A 82 0.04 -6.36 11.84
N ASN A 83 1.10 -7.16 11.89
CA ASN A 83 1.23 -8.26 12.83
C ASN A 83 1.99 -7.76 14.06
N GLU A 84 1.25 -7.42 15.11
CA GLU A 84 1.82 -6.89 16.35
C GLU A 84 2.74 -7.88 17.08
N ASN A 85 2.42 -9.17 17.04
CA ASN A 85 3.21 -10.21 17.70
C ASN A 85 4.56 -10.42 17.03
N LYS A 86 4.60 -10.37 15.69
CA LYS A 86 5.83 -10.56 14.90
C LYS A 86 6.57 -9.26 14.58
N LYS A 87 5.96 -8.10 14.87
CA LYS A 87 6.46 -6.78 14.45
C LYS A 87 6.70 -6.71 12.93
N ILE A 88 5.71 -7.17 12.16
CA ILE A 88 5.75 -7.16 10.69
C ILE A 88 4.61 -6.31 10.14
N VAL A 89 4.94 -5.47 9.17
CA VAL A 89 3.97 -4.78 8.31
C VAL A 89 3.92 -5.51 6.98
N VAL A 90 2.72 -5.93 6.56
CA VAL A 90 2.51 -6.60 5.28
C VAL A 90 1.75 -5.67 4.35
N ILE A 91 2.41 -5.20 3.29
CA ILE A 91 1.78 -4.39 2.24
C ILE A 91 0.96 -5.32 1.35
N GLN A 92 -0.36 -5.20 1.40
CA GLN A 92 -1.30 -6.08 0.70
C GLN A 92 -1.60 -5.57 -0.72
N MET A 93 -1.69 -4.26 -0.89
CA MET A 93 -2.03 -3.64 -2.18
C MET A 93 -1.54 -2.20 -2.26
N VAL A 94 -1.22 -1.78 -3.48
CA VAL A 94 -0.97 -0.37 -3.80
C VAL A 94 -1.86 -0.02 -4.97
N ILE A 95 -2.68 1.01 -4.85
CA ILE A 95 -3.66 1.34 -5.89
C ILE A 95 -3.63 2.82 -6.21
N ASP A 96 -4.01 3.15 -7.44
CA ASP A 96 -4.30 4.53 -7.82
C ASP A 96 -5.73 4.87 -7.39
N GLY A 97 -5.87 5.73 -6.39
CA GLY A 97 -7.15 6.17 -5.83
C GLY A 97 -8.00 7.01 -6.78
N ARG A 98 -7.49 7.38 -7.97
CA ARG A 98 -8.32 7.93 -9.06
C ARG A 98 -9.17 6.86 -9.74
N ARG A 99 -8.85 5.58 -9.56
CA ARG A 99 -9.62 4.45 -10.12
C ARG A 99 -10.70 4.03 -9.14
N ASN A 100 -11.86 3.60 -9.65
CA ASN A 100 -12.93 3.06 -8.82
C ASN A 100 -12.42 1.85 -8.01
N LEU A 101 -12.55 1.92 -6.69
CA LEU A 101 -11.99 0.93 -5.75
C LEU A 101 -12.78 -0.38 -5.69
N LYS A 102 -14.11 -0.30 -5.70
CA LYS A 102 -15.01 -1.47 -5.64
C LYS A 102 -14.62 -2.59 -6.61
N PRO A 103 -14.48 -2.34 -7.94
CA PRO A 103 -14.12 -3.41 -8.87
C PRO A 103 -12.73 -4.02 -8.63
N ILE A 104 -11.76 -3.23 -8.13
CA ILE A 104 -10.40 -3.74 -7.83
C ILE A 104 -10.41 -4.64 -6.59
N LEU A 105 -11.19 -4.27 -5.57
CA LEU A 105 -11.35 -5.08 -4.36
C LEU A 105 -12.13 -6.36 -4.65
N GLU A 106 -13.20 -6.30 -5.44
CA GLU A 106 -13.99 -7.47 -5.84
C GLU A 106 -13.21 -8.46 -6.71
N GLU A 107 -12.29 -8.00 -7.57
CA GLU A 107 -11.40 -8.88 -8.34
C GLU A 107 -10.38 -9.60 -7.44
N ARG A 108 -9.92 -8.95 -6.37
CA ARG A 108 -8.85 -9.47 -5.50
C ARG A 108 -9.32 -10.34 -4.34
N PHE A 109 -10.52 -10.09 -3.84
CA PHE A 109 -11.07 -10.75 -2.66
C PHE A 109 -12.27 -11.67 -2.98
N LYS A 110 -12.42 -12.04 -4.26
CA LYS A 110 -13.35 -13.08 -4.70
C LYS A 110 -12.92 -14.47 -4.25
#